data_AF-A0A2C5ZT51-F1
#
_entry.id   AF-A0A2C5ZT51-F1
#
_cell.length_a   1.000
_cell.length_b   1.000
_cell.length_c   1.000
_cell.angle_alpha   90.00
_cell.angle_beta   90.00
_cell.angle_gamma   90.00
#
_symmetry.space_group_name_H-M   'P 1'
#
loop_
_entity.id
_entity.type
_entity.pdbx_description
1 polymer ?
#
loop_
_entity_poly.entity_id
_entity_poly.type
_entity_poly.pdbx_seq_one_letter_code
_entity_poly.pdbx_strand_id
1 'polypeptide(L)'
;MASPLGAPAVLRRMADALPAHAKGDESSDIASSYELVALLAHAFFCALDFKLCALDEDKPLPATADGRDAAVPERLPAHWNAVFGSLSFVYSHKQSSMRFVIRVDRMGGKVEVRGLAVGDDHIHRFERPVRDIVRSAALPIRITLTPAGDEDRSDLPDKLRAAFLTEQAMAGTPPD
;
A
#
# COMPACT_ATOMS: atom_id res chain seq x y z
N MET A 1 -9.11 -22.09 -7.48
CA MET A 1 -8.35 -20.89 -7.89
C MET A 1 -8.16 -20.02 -6.67
N ALA A 2 -6.94 -19.54 -6.40
CA ALA A 2 -6.69 -18.69 -5.23
C ALA A 2 -7.41 -17.34 -5.42
N SER A 3 -8.11 -16.86 -4.39
CA SER A 3 -8.78 -15.56 -4.45
C SER A 3 -7.73 -14.45 -4.57
N PRO A 4 -7.86 -13.50 -5.52
CA PRO A 4 -6.91 -12.39 -5.67
C PRO A 4 -6.84 -11.49 -4.41
N LEU A 5 -7.90 -11.51 -3.60
CA LEU A 5 -8.04 -10.82 -2.32
C LEU A 5 -7.79 -11.73 -1.11
N GLY A 6 -7.26 -12.94 -1.33
CA GLY A 6 -6.87 -13.83 -0.23
C GLY A 6 -5.62 -13.30 0.47
N ALA A 7 -5.54 -13.49 1.79
CA ALA A 7 -4.45 -12.96 2.61
C ALA A 7 -3.03 -13.28 2.07
N PRO A 8 -2.70 -14.50 1.60
CA PRO A 8 -1.37 -14.78 1.03
C PRO A 8 -1.06 -13.96 -0.23
N ALA A 9 -2.05 -13.74 -1.10
CA ALA A 9 -1.88 -12.98 -2.33
C ALA A 9 -1.70 -11.49 -2.03
N VAL A 10 -2.48 -10.95 -1.09
CA VAL A 10 -2.38 -9.56 -0.63
C VAL A 10 -1.03 -9.30 0.04
N LEU A 11 -0.60 -10.17 0.95
CA LEU A 11 0.71 -10.07 1.61
C LEU A 11 1.86 -10.12 0.62
N ARG A 12 1.77 -10.99 -0.39
CA ARG A 12 2.78 -11.05 -1.44
C ARG A 12 2.84 -9.75 -2.24
N ARG A 13 1.69 -9.18 -2.60
CA ARG A 13 1.60 -7.88 -3.30
C ARG A 13 2.16 -6.74 -2.46
N MET A 14 1.86 -6.71 -1.15
CA MET A 14 2.45 -5.73 -0.23
C MET A 14 3.99 -5.84 -0.23
N ALA A 15 4.53 -7.07 -0.16
CA ALA A 15 5.97 -7.32 -0.17
C ALA A 15 6.64 -6.90 -1.49
N ASP A 16 5.99 -7.20 -2.61
CA ASP A 16 6.48 -6.85 -3.95
C ASP A 16 6.36 -5.34 -4.23
N ALA A 17 5.39 -4.65 -3.62
CA ALA A 17 5.16 -3.22 -3.78
C ALA A 17 6.16 -2.32 -3.03
N LEU A 18 6.86 -2.82 -2.00
CA LEU A 18 7.84 -2.00 -1.29
C LEU A 18 8.98 -1.53 -2.21
N PRO A 19 9.46 -0.28 -2.08
CA PRO A 19 10.57 0.26 -2.87
C PRO A 19 11.82 -0.62 -2.78
N ALA A 20 12.72 -0.51 -3.75
CA ALA A 20 14.06 -1.07 -3.62
C ALA A 20 14.91 -0.17 -2.73
N HIS A 21 15.60 -0.73 -1.75
CA HIS A 21 16.62 -0.03 -0.99
C HIS A 21 17.90 0.14 -1.82
N ALA A 22 18.50 1.33 -1.70
CA ALA A 22 19.88 1.52 -2.11
C ALA A 22 20.82 0.77 -1.15
N LYS A 23 21.98 0.35 -1.65
CA LYS A 23 22.99 -0.29 -0.79
C LYS A 23 23.42 0.70 0.31
N GLY A 24 23.26 0.30 1.57
CA GLY A 24 23.58 1.12 2.74
C GLY A 24 22.43 2.02 3.22
N ASP A 25 21.23 1.89 2.66
CA ASP A 25 20.03 2.51 3.21
C ASP A 25 19.58 1.78 4.48
N GLU A 26 19.64 2.45 5.63
CA GLU A 26 19.20 1.93 6.93
C GLU A 26 17.80 2.42 7.33
N SER A 27 17.10 3.12 6.41
CA SER A 27 15.74 3.58 6.64
C SER A 27 14.77 2.39 6.77
N SER A 28 13.63 2.64 7.42
CA SER A 28 12.61 1.61 7.56
C SER A 28 11.62 1.70 6.40
N ASP A 29 11.26 0.56 5.81
CA ASP A 29 10.26 0.51 4.73
C ASP A 29 8.87 0.93 5.22
N ILE A 30 8.53 0.49 6.43
CA ILE A 30 7.27 0.80 7.11
C ILE A 30 7.59 1.21 8.53
N ALA A 31 7.50 2.50 8.81
CA ALA A 31 7.81 3.07 10.11
C ALA A 31 6.57 3.17 11.01
N SER A 32 5.37 3.25 10.43
CA SER A 32 4.14 3.50 11.17
C SER A 32 2.98 2.58 10.78
N SER A 33 2.01 2.45 11.69
CA SER A 33 0.81 1.66 11.44
C SER A 33 -0.05 2.21 10.30
N TYR A 34 0.02 3.52 10.04
CA TYR A 34 -0.73 4.18 8.96
C TYR A 34 -0.11 3.85 7.60
N GLU A 35 1.22 3.80 7.51
CA GLU A 35 1.93 3.31 6.32
C GLU A 35 1.58 1.86 6.01
N LEU A 36 1.44 1.00 7.05
CA LEU A 36 1.03 -0.38 6.84
C LEU A 36 -0.40 -0.49 6.27
N VAL A 37 -1.33 0.33 6.75
CA VAL A 37 -2.71 0.39 6.22
C VAL A 37 -2.73 0.96 4.80
N ALA A 38 -1.91 1.97 4.51
CA ALA A 38 -1.76 2.52 3.17
C ALA A 38 -1.20 1.50 2.17
N LEU A 39 -0.18 0.73 2.57
CA LEU A 39 0.37 -0.37 1.77
C LEU A 39 -0.67 -1.46 1.52
N LEU A 40 -1.49 -1.79 2.54
CA LEU A 40 -2.58 -2.76 2.39
C LEU A 40 -3.63 -2.27 1.38
N ALA A 41 -4.06 -1.02 1.48
CA ALA A 41 -4.99 -0.42 0.53
C ALA A 41 -4.41 -0.47 -0.90
N HIS A 42 -3.14 -0.10 -1.07
CA HIS A 42 -2.46 -0.22 -2.36
C HIS A 42 -2.46 -1.66 -2.90
N ALA A 43 -2.13 -2.64 -2.07
CA ALA A 43 -2.13 -4.05 -2.48
C ALA A 43 -3.52 -4.55 -2.92
N PHE A 44 -4.59 -4.10 -2.27
CA PHE A 44 -5.96 -4.41 -2.70
C PHE A 44 -6.28 -3.80 -4.07
N PHE A 45 -5.94 -2.54 -4.29
CA PHE A 45 -6.17 -1.88 -5.58
C PHE A 45 -5.39 -2.59 -6.70
N CYS A 46 -4.13 -2.94 -6.48
CA CYS A 46 -3.35 -3.71 -7.46
C CYS A 46 -3.89 -5.14 -7.66
N ALA A 47 -4.50 -5.76 -6.64
CA ALA A 47 -5.15 -7.06 -6.79
C ALA A 47 -6.41 -6.99 -7.66
N LEU A 48 -7.02 -5.81 -7.78
CA LEU A 48 -8.21 -5.51 -8.58
C LEU A 48 -7.86 -4.87 -9.94
N ASP A 49 -6.62 -5.03 -10.43
CA ASP A 49 -6.12 -4.47 -11.70
C ASP A 49 -6.10 -2.92 -11.77
N PHE A 50 -6.19 -2.21 -10.65
CA PHE A 50 -5.93 -0.78 -10.64
C PHE A 50 -4.43 -0.51 -10.80
N LYS A 51 -4.09 0.44 -11.67
CA LYS A 51 -2.71 0.85 -11.94
C LYS A 51 -2.41 2.15 -11.20
N LEU A 52 -1.39 2.14 -10.36
CA LEU A 52 -0.92 3.35 -9.69
C LEU A 52 -0.39 4.32 -10.75
N CYS A 53 -0.81 5.57 -10.66
CA CYS A 53 -0.48 6.62 -11.62
C CYS A 53 0.23 7.81 -10.98
N ALA A 54 -0.08 8.09 -9.72
CA ALA A 54 0.46 9.23 -8.99
C ALA A 54 0.39 8.99 -7.48
N LEU A 55 1.26 9.64 -6.71
CA LEU A 55 1.12 9.73 -5.25
C LEU A 55 0.31 10.96 -4.82
N ASP A 56 0.08 11.88 -5.75
CA ASP A 56 -0.70 13.09 -5.56
C ASP A 56 -1.44 13.43 -6.87
N GLU A 57 -2.56 14.13 -6.78
CA GLU A 57 -3.40 14.46 -7.94
C GLU A 57 -2.66 15.32 -8.99
N ASP A 58 -1.71 16.15 -8.54
CA ASP A 58 -1.01 17.12 -9.40
C ASP A 58 0.28 16.56 -10.02
N LYS A 59 0.80 15.44 -9.51
CA LYS A 59 2.16 14.95 -9.83
C LYS A 59 2.16 13.49 -10.31
N PRO A 60 1.96 13.24 -11.62
CA PRO A 60 1.99 11.89 -12.16
C PRO A 60 3.38 11.26 -12.01
N LEU A 61 3.41 9.93 -11.86
CA LEU A 61 4.65 9.16 -11.81
C LEU A 61 5.29 9.10 -13.21
N PRO A 62 6.63 9.00 -13.29
CA PRO A 62 7.37 9.03 -14.55
C PRO A 62 6.91 7.97 -15.56
N ALA A 63 6.65 6.75 -15.08
CA ALA A 63 6.23 5.65 -15.95
C ALA A 63 4.84 5.85 -16.57
N THR A 64 3.98 6.60 -15.89
CA THR A 64 2.65 6.98 -16.40
C THR A 64 2.72 8.19 -17.35
N ALA A 65 3.76 9.03 -17.22
CA ALA A 65 3.98 10.19 -18.09
C ALA A 65 4.44 9.78 -19.50
N ASP A 66 5.14 8.65 -19.64
CA ASP A 66 5.63 8.14 -20.92
C ASP A 66 4.58 7.35 -21.73
N GLY A 67 3.32 7.29 -21.27
CA GLY A 67 2.21 6.63 -21.98
C GLY A 67 2.36 5.12 -22.15
N ARG A 68 3.33 4.49 -21.48
CA ARG A 68 3.50 3.03 -21.49
C ARG A 68 2.60 2.41 -20.44
N ASP A 69 1.80 1.44 -20.85
CA ASP A 69 1.15 0.51 -19.95
C ASP A 69 2.24 -0.23 -19.16
N ALA A 70 2.48 0.22 -17.92
CA ALA A 70 3.40 -0.43 -17.01
C ALA A 70 2.92 -1.86 -16.74
N ALA A 71 3.54 -2.82 -17.43
CA ALA A 71 3.23 -4.25 -17.35
C ALA A 71 4.14 -4.93 -16.31
N VAL A 72 4.21 -4.40 -15.10
CA VAL A 72 4.85 -4.98 -13.90
C VAL A 72 4.16 -4.31 -12.70
N PRO A 73 3.94 -4.95 -11.54
CA PRO A 73 3.60 -4.20 -10.33
C PRO A 73 4.75 -3.22 -10.07
N GLU A 74 4.54 -1.95 -10.40
CA GLU A 74 5.54 -0.92 -10.15
C GLU A 74 5.72 -0.82 -8.65
N ARG A 75 6.94 -1.14 -8.19
CA ARG A 75 7.35 -0.84 -6.82
C ARG A 75 6.99 0.61 -6.54
N LEU A 76 6.51 0.86 -5.33
CA LEU A 76 6.25 2.22 -4.87
C LEU A 76 7.54 3.05 -5.02
N PRO A 77 7.42 4.34 -5.39
CA PRO A 77 8.57 5.24 -5.39
C PRO A 77 9.19 5.31 -4.00
N ALA A 78 10.51 5.51 -3.90
CA ALA A 78 11.22 5.57 -2.62
C ALA A 78 10.64 6.62 -1.63
N HIS A 79 9.92 7.63 -2.12
CA HIS A 79 9.32 8.69 -1.31
C HIS A 79 7.80 8.52 -1.07
N TRP A 80 7.24 7.34 -1.33
CA TRP A 80 5.79 7.09 -1.21
C TRP A 80 5.22 7.38 0.18
N ASN A 81 6.03 7.23 1.23
CA ASN A 81 5.70 7.49 2.64
C ASN A 81 6.41 8.72 3.22
N ALA A 82 6.89 9.65 2.38
CA ALA A 82 7.64 10.82 2.85
C ALA A 82 6.78 11.83 3.64
N VAL A 83 5.47 11.87 3.39
CA VAL A 83 4.54 12.76 4.09
C VAL A 83 4.03 12.09 5.36
N PHE A 84 4.35 12.67 6.51
CA PHE A 84 3.94 12.12 7.79
C PHE A 84 2.43 12.23 8.01
N GLY A 85 1.77 11.11 8.24
CA GLY A 85 0.38 11.06 8.68
C GLY A 85 -0.68 11.31 7.61
N SER A 86 -0.30 11.49 6.34
CA SER A 86 -1.23 11.57 5.21
C SER A 86 -0.57 10.97 3.97
N LEU A 87 -1.15 9.89 3.46
CA LEU A 87 -0.65 9.16 2.30
C LEU A 87 -1.72 9.13 1.22
N SER A 88 -1.32 9.28 -0.03
CA SER A 88 -2.23 9.38 -1.15
C SER A 88 -1.74 8.51 -2.32
N PHE A 89 -2.70 7.94 -3.02
CA PHE A 89 -2.48 7.14 -4.22
C PHE A 89 -3.56 7.48 -5.24
N VAL A 90 -3.15 7.74 -6.48
CA VAL A 90 -4.04 7.97 -7.61
C VAL A 90 -3.92 6.81 -8.56
N TYR A 91 -5.06 6.19 -8.86
CA TYR A 91 -5.15 5.02 -9.71
C TYR A 91 -5.90 5.30 -11.01
N SER A 92 -5.63 4.48 -12.03
CA SER A 92 -6.48 4.29 -13.19
C SER A 92 -6.94 2.84 -13.27
N HIS A 93 -8.01 2.58 -14.01
CA HIS A 93 -8.53 1.22 -14.21
C HIS A 93 -9.00 1.04 -15.65
N LYS A 94 -8.73 -0.11 -16.27
CA LYS A 94 -9.04 -0.36 -17.70
C LYS A 94 -10.53 -0.23 -18.06
N GLN A 95 -11.43 -0.31 -17.08
CA GLN A 95 -12.88 -0.21 -17.28
C GLN A 95 -13.43 1.21 -17.04
N SER A 96 -12.59 2.19 -16.72
CA SER A 96 -13.01 3.58 -16.50
C SER A 96 -11.96 4.56 -17.01
N SER A 97 -12.41 5.65 -17.62
CA SER A 97 -11.54 6.78 -17.96
C SER A 97 -11.25 7.69 -16.75
N MET A 98 -11.93 7.47 -15.61
CA MET A 98 -11.74 8.24 -14.40
C MET A 98 -10.43 7.88 -13.68
N ARG A 99 -9.93 8.84 -12.90
CA ARG A 99 -8.89 8.60 -11.91
C ARG A 99 -9.54 8.34 -10.55
N PHE A 100 -8.95 7.47 -9.76
CA PHE A 100 -9.44 7.11 -8.43
C PHE A 100 -8.41 7.52 -7.40
N VAL A 101 -8.78 8.40 -6.47
CA VAL A 101 -7.87 8.89 -5.43
C VAL A 101 -8.20 8.19 -4.14
N ILE A 102 -7.20 7.55 -3.53
CA ILE A 102 -7.27 6.95 -2.21
C ILE A 102 -6.36 7.72 -1.28
N ARG A 103 -6.90 8.18 -0.16
CA ARG A 103 -6.13 8.83 0.91
C ARG A 103 -6.26 8.05 2.21
N VAL A 104 -5.14 7.94 2.91
CA VAL A 104 -5.01 7.29 4.20
C VAL A 104 -4.41 8.29 5.18
N ASP A 105 -5.26 8.76 6.09
CA ASP A 105 -4.96 9.85 6.99
C ASP A 105 -4.90 9.37 8.44
N ARG A 106 -3.91 9.88 9.18
CA ARG A 106 -3.80 9.68 10.63
C ARG A 106 -4.74 10.63 11.34
N MET A 107 -5.67 10.08 12.12
CA MET A 107 -6.59 10.84 12.96
C MET A 107 -6.47 10.41 14.43
N GLY A 108 -5.49 10.99 15.12
CA GLY A 108 -5.20 10.64 16.53
C GLY A 108 -4.75 9.19 16.68
N GLY A 109 -5.63 8.34 17.21
CA GLY A 109 -5.46 6.89 17.35
C GLY A 109 -6.26 6.05 16.33
N LYS A 110 -6.92 6.71 15.37
CA LYS A 110 -7.66 6.10 14.26
C LYS A 110 -6.96 6.36 12.95
N VAL A 111 -7.22 5.49 11.97
CA VAL A 111 -6.92 5.71 10.56
C VAL A 111 -8.22 5.99 9.83
N GLU A 112 -8.23 7.04 9.01
CA GLU A 112 -9.28 7.28 8.03
C GLU A 112 -8.77 6.81 6.67
N VAL A 113 -9.60 6.05 5.95
CA VAL A 113 -9.37 5.72 4.55
C VAL A 113 -10.53 6.30 3.75
N ARG A 114 -10.21 7.14 2.76
CA ARG A 114 -11.19 7.77 1.88
C ARG A 114 -10.84 7.54 0.42
N GLY A 115 -11.87 7.33 -0.39
CA GLY A 115 -11.77 7.12 -1.81
C GLY A 115 -12.77 7.96 -2.59
N LEU A 116 -12.34 8.48 -3.73
CA LEU A 116 -13.20 9.21 -4.66
C LEU A 116 -12.77 8.94 -6.10
N ALA A 117 -13.73 8.95 -7.03
CA ALA A 117 -13.44 9.02 -8.45
C ALA A 117 -13.42 10.49 -8.89
N VAL A 118 -12.35 10.92 -9.55
CA VAL A 118 -12.21 12.31 -10.02
C VAL A 118 -13.30 12.61 -11.04
N GLY A 119 -14.13 13.60 -10.74
CA GLY A 119 -15.30 13.96 -11.54
C GLY A 119 -16.60 13.27 -11.09
N ASP A 120 -16.56 12.44 -10.04
CA ASP A 120 -17.74 11.99 -9.29
C ASP A 120 -17.86 12.81 -8.00
N ASP A 121 -19.10 13.10 -7.59
CA ASP A 121 -19.40 13.91 -6.40
C ASP A 121 -19.43 13.07 -5.10
N HIS A 122 -19.26 11.74 -5.22
CA HIS A 122 -19.32 10.83 -4.07
C HIS A 122 -17.94 10.52 -3.49
N ILE A 123 -17.79 10.78 -2.19
CA ILE A 123 -16.62 10.38 -1.40
C ILE A 123 -17.03 9.23 -0.49
N HIS A 124 -16.43 8.06 -0.71
CA HIS A 124 -16.53 6.93 0.21
C HIS A 124 -15.45 7.07 1.29
N ARG A 125 -15.80 6.89 2.55
CA ARG A 125 -14.84 6.94 3.66
C ARG A 125 -15.22 5.98 4.76
N PHE A 126 -14.22 5.48 5.46
CA PHE A 126 -14.40 4.75 6.71
C PHE A 126 -13.25 5.06 7.65
N GLU A 127 -13.51 4.88 8.95
CA GLU A 127 -12.51 5.03 10.00
C GLU A 127 -12.44 3.77 10.86
N ARG A 128 -11.25 3.45 11.35
CA ARG A 128 -11.05 2.37 12.30
C ARG A 128 -9.98 2.74 13.33
N PRO A 129 -10.11 2.31 14.60
CA PRO A 129 -9.01 2.38 15.56
C PRO A 129 -7.83 1.56 15.05
N VAL A 130 -6.64 2.17 15.00
CA VAL A 130 -5.44 1.51 14.46
C VAL A 130 -5.06 0.28 15.28
N ARG A 131 -5.27 0.35 16.60
CA ARG A 131 -5.01 -0.74 17.55
C ARG A 131 -5.87 -1.98 17.32
N ASP A 132 -6.93 -1.89 16.50
CA ASP A 132 -7.80 -3.02 16.18
C ASP A 132 -7.37 -3.71 14.87
N ILE A 133 -6.41 -3.11 14.13
CA ILE A 133 -5.91 -3.59 12.84
C ILE A 133 -4.45 -4.03 12.96
N VAL A 134 -3.61 -3.18 13.57
CA VAL A 134 -2.15 -3.30 13.53
C VAL A 134 -1.58 -3.62 14.91
N ARG A 135 -0.66 -4.58 14.95
CA ARG A 135 0.18 -4.87 16.11
C ARG A 135 1.40 -3.94 16.06
N SER A 136 1.31 -2.79 16.71
CA SER A 136 2.39 -1.77 16.68
C SER A 136 3.75 -2.27 17.17
N ALA A 137 3.80 -3.31 18.03
CA ALA A 137 5.04 -3.93 18.49
C ALA A 137 5.82 -4.69 17.39
N ALA A 138 5.20 -4.96 16.24
CA ALA A 138 5.84 -5.59 15.08
C ALA A 138 6.42 -4.55 14.09
N LEU A 139 6.35 -3.26 14.44
CA LEU A 139 6.93 -2.16 13.66
C LEU A 139 8.21 -1.63 14.35
N PRO A 140 9.17 -1.07 13.60
CA PRO A 140 9.18 -0.91 12.15
C PRO A 140 9.45 -2.21 11.38
N ILE A 141 8.99 -2.29 10.13
CA ILE A 141 9.34 -3.38 9.20
C ILE A 141 10.49 -2.92 8.31
N ARG A 142 11.44 -3.83 8.10
CA ARG A 142 12.60 -3.66 7.24
C ARG A 142 12.80 -4.89 6.37
N ILE A 143 13.11 -4.67 5.09
CA ILE A 143 13.60 -5.71 4.19
C ILE A 143 14.92 -6.25 4.75
N THR A 144 15.04 -7.59 4.81
CA THR A 144 16.29 -8.22 5.25
C THR A 144 17.35 -8.00 4.18
N LEU A 145 18.58 -7.71 4.59
CA LEU A 145 19.73 -7.68 3.68
C LEU A 145 20.56 -8.95 3.90
N THR A 146 20.97 -9.58 2.80
CA THR A 146 21.92 -10.69 2.82
C THR A 146 23.29 -10.21 3.30
N PRO A 147 24.21 -11.11 3.70
CA PRO A 147 25.59 -10.75 4.03
C PRO A 147 26.35 -10.05 2.89
N ALA A 148 25.91 -10.22 1.64
CA ALA A 148 26.46 -9.54 0.46
C ALA A 148 25.89 -8.11 0.26
N GLY A 149 24.93 -7.69 1.09
CA GLY A 149 24.24 -6.41 1.00
C GLY A 149 23.14 -6.35 -0.05
N ASP A 150 22.69 -7.51 -0.56
CA ASP A 150 21.58 -7.61 -1.50
C ASP A 150 20.25 -7.85 -0.75
N GLU A 151 19.14 -7.35 -1.27
CA GLU A 151 17.80 -7.52 -0.66
C GLU A 151 17.38 -8.98 -0.62
N ASP A 152 16.95 -9.44 0.56
CA ASP A 152 16.20 -10.67 0.76
C ASP A 152 14.76 -10.33 1.18
N ARG A 153 13.82 -10.62 0.28
CA ARG A 153 12.37 -10.40 0.48
C ARG A 153 11.63 -11.69 0.82
N SER A 154 12.33 -12.80 1.07
CA SER A 154 11.70 -14.10 1.33
C SER A 154 10.89 -14.12 2.62
N ASP A 155 11.33 -13.38 3.65
CA ASP A 155 10.69 -13.29 4.97
C ASP A 155 9.67 -12.15 5.10
N LEU A 156 9.60 -11.28 4.09
CA LEU A 156 8.82 -10.05 4.14
C LEU A 156 7.30 -10.29 4.25
N PRO A 157 6.69 -11.25 3.52
CA PRO A 157 5.28 -11.58 3.70
C PRO A 157 4.95 -12.01 5.14
N ASP A 158 5.85 -12.75 5.80
CA ASP A 158 5.64 -13.21 7.18
C ASP A 158 5.79 -12.06 8.18
N LYS A 159 6.75 -11.15 7.98
CA LYS A 159 6.87 -9.91 8.77
C LYS A 159 5.62 -9.05 8.66
N LEU A 160 5.12 -8.84 7.44
CA LEU A 160 3.89 -8.08 7.19
C LEU A 160 2.68 -8.74 7.86
N ARG A 161 2.56 -10.07 7.74
CA ARG A 161 1.51 -10.86 8.40
C ARG A 161 1.54 -10.68 9.91
N ALA A 162 2.72 -10.76 10.52
CA ALA A 162 2.91 -10.62 11.97
C ALA A 162 2.53 -9.22 12.50
N ALA A 163 2.53 -8.21 11.62
CA ALA A 163 2.13 -6.85 11.95
C ALA A 163 0.62 -6.60 11.92
N PHE A 164 -0.18 -7.52 11.37
CA PHE A 164 -1.65 -7.47 11.48
C PHE A 164 -2.14 -8.30 12.68
N LEU A 165 -3.25 -7.87 13.28
CA LEU A 165 -3.86 -8.58 14.42
C LEU A 165 -4.60 -9.85 14.02
N THR A 166 -5.27 -9.84 12.86
CA THR A 166 -6.08 -10.96 12.36
C THR A 166 -5.94 -11.12 10.86
N GLU A 167 -6.21 -12.32 10.34
CA GLU A 167 -6.32 -12.52 8.89
C GLU A 167 -7.50 -11.77 8.27
N GLN A 168 -8.57 -11.53 9.03
CA GLN A 168 -9.71 -10.74 8.56
C GLN A 168 -9.35 -9.29 8.28
N ALA A 169 -8.37 -8.72 8.99
CA ALA A 169 -7.85 -7.40 8.65
C ALA A 169 -7.17 -7.37 7.26
N MET A 170 -6.76 -8.52 6.73
CA MET A 170 -6.08 -8.67 5.44
C MET A 170 -6.98 -9.26 4.34
N ALA A 171 -8.14 -9.82 4.72
CA ALA A 171 -9.11 -10.34 3.78
C ALA A 171 -10.05 -9.21 3.35
N GLY A 172 -10.24 -9.03 2.04
CA GLY A 172 -11.16 -8.02 1.47
C GLY A 172 -12.65 -8.30 1.70
N THR A 173 -13.00 -9.08 2.72
CA THR A 173 -14.39 -9.39 3.06
C THR A 173 -14.91 -8.30 3.99
N PRO A 174 -15.91 -7.50 3.56
CA PRO A 174 -16.53 -6.55 4.48
C PRO A 174 -17.14 -7.30 5.66
N PRO A 175 -17.14 -6.72 6.88
CA PRO A 175 -17.89 -7.29 7.99
C PRO A 175 -19.38 -7.30 7.63
N ASP A 176 -20.05 -8.43 7.89
CA ASP A 176 -21.52 -8.56 7.83
C ASP A 176 -22.23 -7.55 8.74
#